data_AF-A0A7W1MWC2-F1
#
_entry.id   AF-A0A7W1MWC2-F1
#
_cell.length_a   1.000
_cell.length_b   1.000
_cell.length_c   1.000
_cell.angle_alpha   90.00
_cell.angle_beta   90.00
_cell.angle_gamma   90.00
#
_symmetry.space_group_name_H-M   'P 1'
#
loop_
_entity.id
_entity.type
_entity.pdbx_description
1 polymer ?
#
loop_
_entity_poly.entity_id
_entity_poly.type
_entity_poly.pdbx_seq_one_letter_code
_entity_poly.pdbx_strand_id
1 'polypeptide(L)'
;MTAALEHPDLVPALQCAADELDDGNPVDAFEALCVVFKLPNLAMSFGTKYLFFADRHRQALILDRLVCSWLLEYADLRLRLTRHPDSYRLWLEAAASWGNDLGVTSEEIELMIFSDALPDGSQWASTP
;
A
#
# COMPACT_ATOMS: atom_id res chain seq x y z
N MET A 1 -7.73 15.35 -10.35
CA MET A 1 -6.29 14.97 -10.31
C MET A 1 -5.37 16.19 -10.20
N THR A 2 -5.70 17.31 -10.85
CA THR A 2 -4.89 18.54 -10.86
C THR A 2 -4.61 19.17 -9.49
N ALA A 3 -5.58 19.15 -8.57
CA ALA A 3 -5.43 19.77 -7.25
C ALA A 3 -4.32 19.18 -6.36
N ALA A 4 -3.92 17.92 -6.56
CA ALA A 4 -2.80 17.33 -5.84
C ALA A 4 -1.46 17.82 -6.36
N LEU A 5 -1.36 17.98 -7.68
CA LEU A 5 -0.16 18.42 -8.38
C LEU A 5 0.16 19.90 -8.14
N GLU A 6 -0.86 20.68 -7.80
CA GLU A 6 -0.75 22.11 -7.48
C GLU A 6 -0.63 22.38 -5.97
N HIS A 7 -0.63 21.34 -5.14
CA HIS A 7 -0.56 21.51 -3.69
C HIS A 7 0.81 22.07 -3.28
N PRO A 8 0.89 23.15 -2.47
CA PRO A 8 2.15 23.80 -2.13
C PRO A 8 3.13 22.84 -1.44
N ASP A 9 2.60 21.91 -0.65
CA ASP A 9 3.42 20.93 0.07
C ASP A 9 3.64 19.61 -0.70
N LEU A 10 3.33 19.54 -2.00
CA LEU A 10 3.54 18.31 -2.78
C LEU A 10 5.00 17.86 -2.74
N VAL A 11 5.94 18.75 -3.06
CA VAL A 11 7.37 18.40 -3.10
C VAL A 11 7.88 17.98 -1.71
N PRO A 12 7.64 18.76 -0.63
CA PRO A 12 7.98 18.33 0.73
C PRO A 12 7.37 16.97 1.12
N ALA A 13 6.12 16.71 0.74
CA ALA A 13 5.46 15.44 1.05
C ALA A 13 6.12 14.24 0.38
N LEU A 14 6.44 14.37 -0.91
CA LEU A 14 7.12 13.30 -1.67
C LEU A 14 8.54 13.08 -1.17
N GLN A 15 9.26 14.15 -0.80
CA GLN A 15 10.61 14.04 -0.21
C GLN A 15 10.57 13.34 1.14
N CYS A 16 9.70 13.79 2.05
CA CYS A 16 9.55 13.16 3.37
C CYS A 16 9.18 11.68 3.25
N ALA A 17 8.26 11.32 2.34
CA ALA A 17 7.90 9.93 2.13
C ALA A 17 9.06 9.11 1.54
N ALA A 18 9.86 9.69 0.64
CA ALA A 18 11.03 9.02 0.07
C ALA A 18 12.13 8.78 1.11
N ASP A 19 12.39 9.77 1.98
CA ASP A 19 13.38 9.64 3.06
C ASP A 19 12.99 8.50 4.02
N GLU A 20 11.72 8.42 4.41
CA GLU A 20 11.21 7.33 5.26
C GLU A 20 11.28 5.96 4.57
N LEU A 21 11.07 5.90 3.24
CA LEU A 21 11.24 4.65 2.49
C LEU A 21 12.71 4.21 2.42
N ASP A 22 13.64 5.13 2.21
CA ASP A 22 15.08 4.84 2.20
C ASP A 22 15.56 4.36 3.60
N ASP A 23 14.90 4.77 4.68
CA ASP A 23 15.13 4.28 6.05
C ASP A 23 14.39 2.96 6.37
N GLY A 24 13.58 2.44 5.45
CA GLY A 24 12.82 1.19 5.61
C GLY A 24 11.55 1.32 6.46
N ASN A 25 10.96 2.52 6.51
CA ASN A 25 9.79 2.86 7.30
C ASN A 25 8.55 3.15 6.43
N PRO A 26 7.95 2.16 5.74
CA PRO A 26 6.81 2.39 4.85
C PRO A 26 5.57 2.95 5.56
N VAL A 27 5.38 2.65 6.86
CA VAL A 27 4.27 3.20 7.65
C VAL A 27 4.43 4.70 7.89
N ASP A 28 5.65 5.14 8.21
CA ASP A 28 5.94 6.55 8.45
C ASP A 28 5.92 7.34 7.13
N ALA A 29 6.37 6.72 6.03
CA ALA A 29 6.21 7.27 4.68
C ALA A 29 4.72 7.47 4.32
N PHE A 30 3.86 6.52 4.69
CA PHE A 30 2.41 6.65 4.53
C PHE A 30 1.82 7.76 5.39
N GLU A 31 2.23 7.85 6.65
CA GLU A 31 1.76 8.87 7.58
C GLU A 31 2.12 10.28 7.09
N ALA A 32 3.38 10.49 6.69
CA ALA A 32 3.83 11.73 6.08
C ALA A 32 2.91 12.11 4.89
N LEU A 33 2.79 11.19 3.93
CA LEU A 33 2.13 11.44 2.66
C LEU A 33 0.61 11.66 2.79
N CYS A 34 -0.06 10.86 3.62
CA CYS A 34 -1.54 10.79 3.68
C CYS A 34 -2.15 11.49 4.90
N VAL A 35 -1.42 11.63 6.01
CA VAL A 35 -1.92 12.20 7.28
C VAL A 35 -1.36 13.58 7.57
N VAL A 36 -0.05 13.79 7.39
CA VAL A 36 0.62 15.05 7.73
C VAL A 36 0.35 16.09 6.66
N PHE A 37 0.79 15.83 5.42
CA PHE A 37 0.63 16.78 4.31
C PHE A 37 -0.77 16.78 3.70
N LYS A 38 -1.56 15.73 3.96
CA LYS A 38 -2.98 15.61 3.59
C LYS A 38 -3.29 15.90 2.12
N LEU A 39 -2.39 15.58 1.20
CA LEU A 39 -2.55 15.89 -0.24
C LEU A 39 -3.96 15.51 -0.76
N PRO A 40 -4.64 16.39 -1.50
CA PRO A 40 -6.00 16.15 -1.93
C PRO A 40 -6.07 14.96 -2.89
N ASN A 41 -7.11 14.13 -2.78
CA ASN A 41 -7.29 12.89 -3.57
C ASN A 41 -6.23 11.81 -3.34
N LEU A 42 -5.28 12.02 -2.42
CA LEU A 42 -4.37 11.00 -1.95
C LEU A 42 -4.96 10.39 -0.67
N ALA A 43 -5.45 9.15 -0.79
CA ALA A 43 -5.95 8.34 0.31
C ALA A 43 -5.30 6.95 0.22
N MET A 44 -5.60 6.06 1.16
CA MET A 44 -4.95 4.75 1.31
C MET A 44 -4.55 4.09 0.00
N SER A 45 -5.52 3.81 -0.88
CA SER A 45 -5.27 3.08 -2.13
C SER A 45 -4.33 3.74 -3.12
N PHE A 46 -4.30 5.08 -3.19
CA PHE A 46 -3.37 5.79 -4.07
C PHE A 46 -2.03 6.06 -3.37
N GLY A 47 -2.07 6.37 -2.07
CA GLY A 47 -0.87 6.57 -1.25
C GLY A 47 0.00 5.32 -1.25
N THR A 48 -0.57 4.16 -0.92
CA THR A 48 0.20 2.91 -0.87
C THR A 48 0.69 2.46 -2.24
N LYS A 49 -0.04 2.77 -3.34
CA LYS A 49 0.46 2.53 -4.70
C LYS A 49 1.70 3.37 -5.01
N TYR A 50 1.66 4.67 -4.68
CA TYR A 50 2.83 5.52 -4.84
C TYR A 50 4.02 4.97 -4.05
N LEU A 51 3.81 4.61 -2.78
CA LEU A 51 4.86 4.05 -1.93
C LEU A 51 5.44 2.76 -2.50
N PHE A 52 4.58 1.81 -2.92
CA PHE A 52 5.00 0.56 -3.57
C PHE A 52 5.94 0.79 -4.75
N PHE A 53 5.62 1.76 -5.63
CA PHE A 53 6.47 2.06 -6.78
C PHE A 53 7.70 2.92 -6.46
N ALA A 54 7.65 3.71 -5.37
CA ALA A 54 8.76 4.55 -4.94
C ALA A 54 9.79 3.77 -4.10
N ASP A 55 9.36 2.70 -3.44
CA ASP A 55 10.16 1.93 -2.51
C ASP A 55 11.17 1.01 -3.22
N ARG A 56 12.45 1.32 -3.05
CA ARG A 56 13.56 0.54 -3.59
C ARG A 56 13.83 -0.74 -2.79
N HIS A 57 13.41 -0.79 -1.54
CA HIS A 57 13.59 -1.91 -0.61
C HIS A 57 12.47 -2.94 -0.69
N ARG A 58 11.38 -2.65 -1.43
CA ARG A 58 10.23 -3.54 -1.64
C ARG A 58 9.57 -4.01 -0.34
N GLN A 59 9.45 -3.09 0.62
CA GLN A 59 8.78 -3.28 1.90
C GLN A 59 7.37 -2.67 1.92
N ALA A 60 7.13 -1.61 1.14
CA ALA A 60 5.83 -1.01 0.95
C ALA A 60 4.94 -1.93 0.10
N LEU A 61 3.74 -2.22 0.61
CA LEU A 61 2.70 -2.97 -0.08
C LEU A 61 1.53 -2.07 -0.48
N ILE A 62 0.70 -2.51 -1.42
CA ILE A 62 -0.54 -1.88 -1.85
C ILE A 62 -1.69 -2.32 -0.95
N LEU A 63 -2.43 -1.36 -0.39
CA LEU A 63 -3.69 -1.60 0.30
C LEU A 63 -4.84 -0.87 -0.40
N ASP A 64 -5.56 -1.60 -1.25
CA ASP A 64 -6.72 -1.09 -1.96
C ASP A 64 -7.99 -1.91 -1.74
N ARG A 65 -9.06 -1.57 -2.46
CA ARG A 65 -10.36 -2.24 -2.27
C ARG A 65 -10.30 -3.73 -2.60
N LEU A 66 -9.48 -4.13 -3.57
CA LEU A 66 -9.38 -5.53 -3.97
C LEU A 66 -8.73 -6.33 -2.83
N VAL A 67 -7.57 -5.88 -2.39
CA VAL A 67 -6.83 -6.47 -1.26
C VAL A 67 -7.67 -6.45 0.01
N CYS A 68 -8.33 -5.33 0.36
CA CYS A 68 -9.22 -5.27 1.52
C CYS A 68 -10.40 -6.25 1.45
N SER A 69 -10.98 -6.45 0.27
CA SER A 69 -12.12 -7.36 0.11
C SER A 69 -11.67 -8.81 0.30
N TRP A 70 -10.54 -9.17 -0.30
CA TRP A 70 -9.93 -10.48 -0.14
C TRP A 70 -9.57 -10.77 1.32
N LEU A 71 -8.91 -9.82 1.99
CA LEU A 71 -8.51 -9.95 3.39
C LEU A 71 -9.71 -10.13 4.34
N LEU A 72 -10.82 -9.44 4.06
CA LEU A 72 -12.05 -9.62 4.83
C LEU A 72 -12.66 -11.01 4.60
N GLU A 73 -12.65 -11.49 3.36
CA GLU A 73 -13.29 -12.76 2.98
C GLU A 73 -12.50 -13.98 3.47
N TYR A 74 -11.18 -13.98 3.29
CA TYR A 74 -10.35 -15.17 3.49
C TYR A 74 -9.52 -15.15 4.76
N ALA A 75 -9.26 -13.97 5.34
CA ALA A 75 -8.43 -13.83 6.53
C ALA A 75 -9.17 -13.21 7.74
N ASP A 76 -10.47 -12.93 7.62
CA ASP A 76 -11.28 -12.21 8.61
C ASP A 76 -10.65 -10.88 9.08
N LEU A 77 -9.81 -10.28 8.22
CA LEU A 77 -9.02 -9.11 8.55
C LEU A 77 -9.73 -7.85 8.03
N ARG A 78 -10.45 -7.18 8.93
CA ARG A 78 -11.22 -5.98 8.58
C ARG A 78 -10.37 -4.70 8.59
N LEU A 79 -9.82 -4.36 7.42
CA LEU A 79 -9.07 -3.13 7.22
C LEU A 79 -9.95 -1.97 6.74
N ARG A 80 -9.55 -0.73 7.08
CA ARG A 80 -10.27 0.48 6.69
C ARG A 80 -9.42 1.33 5.75
N LEU A 81 -9.94 1.61 4.55
CA LEU A 81 -9.33 2.53 3.57
C LEU A 81 -9.49 4.01 3.97
N THR A 82 -8.98 4.36 5.14
CA THR A 82 -8.97 5.73 5.67
C THR A 82 -7.57 6.32 5.56
N ARG A 83 -7.36 7.56 6.00
CA ARG A 83 -6.00 8.11 6.08
C ARG A 83 -5.20 7.58 7.27
N HIS A 84 -5.79 6.80 8.17
CA HIS A 84 -5.11 6.36 9.38
C HIS A 84 -4.10 5.23 9.10
N PRO A 85 -2.87 5.27 9.64
CA PRO A 85 -1.82 4.31 9.33
C PRO A 85 -2.09 2.90 9.87
N ASP A 86 -2.94 2.73 10.90
CA ASP A 86 -3.13 1.43 11.57
C ASP A 86 -3.54 0.29 10.63
N SER A 87 -4.47 0.55 9.69
CA SER A 87 -4.85 -0.48 8.73
C SER A 87 -3.72 -0.83 7.77
N TYR A 88 -2.85 0.13 7.47
CA TYR A 88 -1.67 -0.12 6.65
C TYR A 88 -0.61 -0.91 7.41
N ARG A 89 -0.31 -0.52 8.65
CA ARG A 89 0.60 -1.25 9.53
C ARG A 89 0.18 -2.70 9.71
N LEU A 90 -1.09 -2.94 10.05
CA LEU A 90 -1.63 -4.29 10.24
C LEU A 90 -1.52 -5.13 8.97
N TRP A 91 -1.69 -4.52 7.80
CA TRP A 91 -1.49 -5.20 6.53
C TRP A 91 -0.04 -5.63 6.31
N LEU A 92 0.92 -4.72 6.51
CA LEU A 92 2.34 -5.03 6.37
C LEU A 92 2.80 -6.13 7.35
N GLU A 93 2.34 -6.05 8.59
CA GLU A 93 2.62 -7.06 9.63
C GLU A 93 2.06 -8.44 9.25
N ALA A 94 0.81 -8.49 8.76
CA ALA A 94 0.19 -9.74 8.32
C ALA A 94 0.95 -10.36 7.14
N ALA A 95 1.25 -9.56 6.12
CA ALA A 95 1.98 -10.02 4.94
C ALA A 95 3.39 -10.51 5.29
N ALA A 96 4.10 -9.81 6.18
CA ALA A 96 5.41 -10.23 6.67
C ALA A 96 5.34 -11.53 7.47
N SER A 97 4.33 -11.70 8.32
CA SER A 97 4.12 -12.93 9.07
C SER A 97 3.86 -14.11 8.14
N TRP A 98 2.93 -13.97 7.19
CA TRP A 98 2.60 -15.03 6.24
C TRP A 98 3.76 -15.34 5.29
N GLY A 99 4.50 -14.31 4.85
CA GLY A 99 5.71 -14.49 4.07
C GLY A 99 6.75 -15.35 4.81
N ASN A 100 7.00 -15.05 6.08
CA ASN A 100 7.88 -15.86 6.92
C ASN A 100 7.41 -17.31 7.06
N ASP A 101 6.12 -17.53 7.28
CA ASP A 101 5.55 -18.88 7.44
C ASP A 101 5.63 -19.70 6.13
N LEU A 102 5.54 -19.04 4.98
CA LEU A 102 5.54 -19.68 3.65
C LEU A 102 6.92 -19.67 2.97
N GLY A 103 7.91 -18.98 3.54
CA GLY A 103 9.24 -18.82 2.94
C GLY A 103 9.27 -17.96 1.69
N VAL A 104 8.36 -16.98 1.59
CA VAL A 104 8.25 -16.00 0.49
C VAL A 104 8.29 -14.58 1.01
N THR A 105 8.49 -13.60 0.13
CA THR A 105 8.49 -12.18 0.48
C THR A 105 7.08 -11.64 0.67
N SER A 106 6.94 -10.53 1.40
CA SER A 106 5.64 -9.85 1.57
C SER A 106 5.08 -9.33 0.24
N GLU A 107 5.93 -8.97 -0.72
CA GLU A 107 5.53 -8.60 -2.09
C GLU A 107 4.91 -9.80 -2.82
N GLU A 108 5.49 -10.99 -2.70
CA GLU A 108 4.92 -12.22 -3.26
C GLU A 108 3.56 -12.56 -2.63
N ILE A 109 3.39 -12.34 -1.32
CA ILE A 109 2.09 -12.49 -0.64
C ILE A 109 1.05 -11.53 -1.23
N GLU A 110 1.38 -10.25 -1.39
CA GLU A 110 0.50 -9.29 -2.04
C GLU A 110 0.13 -9.73 -3.47
N LEU A 111 1.11 -10.17 -4.26
CA LEU A 111 0.89 -10.60 -5.63
C LEU A 111 -0.02 -11.84 -5.71
N MET A 112 0.15 -12.80 -4.81
CA MET A 112 -0.73 -13.98 -4.72
C MET A 112 -2.16 -13.56 -4.41
N ILE A 113 -2.35 -12.69 -3.40
CA ILE A 113 -3.66 -12.16 -3.01
C ILE A 113 -4.30 -11.37 -4.15
N PHE A 114 -3.53 -10.49 -4.79
CA PHE A 114 -3.99 -9.72 -5.93
C PHE A 114 -4.44 -10.64 -7.07
N SER A 115 -3.62 -11.63 -7.42
CA SER A 115 -3.91 -12.57 -8.52
C SER A 115 -5.15 -13.41 -8.25
N ASP A 116 -5.33 -13.89 -7.02
CA ASP A 116 -6.50 -14.67 -6.61
C ASP A 116 -7.77 -13.81 -6.56
N ALA A 117 -7.64 -12.55 -6.15
CA ALA A 117 -8.76 -11.62 -6.08
C ALA A 117 -9.23 -11.09 -7.45
N LEU A 118 -8.44 -11.29 -8.53
CA LEU A 118 -8.81 -10.80 -9.85
C LEU A 118 -10.08 -11.51 -10.38
N PRO A 119 -11.06 -10.77 -10.92
CA PRO A 119 -12.21 -11.38 -11.58
C PRO A 119 -11.78 -12.19 -12.81
N ASP A 120 -12.52 -13.27 -13.09
CA ASP A 120 -12.39 -14.03 -14.33
C ASP A 120 -12.45 -13.10 -15.56
N GLY A 121 -11.47 -13.22 -16.45
CA GLY A 121 -11.37 -12.39 -17.66
C GLY A 121 -10.79 -10.98 -17.43
N SER A 122 -10.26 -10.69 -16.24
CA SER A 122 -9.46 -9.48 -16.01
C SER A 122 -8.29 -9.40 -16.99
N GLN A 123 -8.02 -8.19 -17.52
CA GLN A 123 -6.84 -7.95 -18.37
C GLN A 123 -5.51 -8.29 -17.68
N TRP A 124 -5.52 -8.35 -16.34
CA TRP A 124 -4.35 -8.67 -15.52
C TRP A 124 -4.20 -10.17 -15.27
N ALA A 125 -5.25 -10.98 -15.49
CA ALA A 125 -5.26 -12.44 -15.28
C ALA A 125 -4.42 -13.22 -16.31
N SER A 126 -3.96 -12.56 -17.37
CA SER A 126 -3.22 -13.17 -18.49
C SER A 126 -1.72 -12.86 -18.47
N THR A 127 -1.19 -12.26 -17.39
CA THR A 127 0.23 -11.95 -17.29
C THR A 127 0.92 -13.09 -16.54
N PRO A 128 1.85 -13.82 -17.17
CA PRO A 128 2.53 -14.96 -16.55
C PRO A 128 3.51 -14.55 -15.45
#